data_AF-A0A6P1Y5P2-F1
#
_entry.id   AF-A0A6P1Y5P2-F1
#
_cell.length_a   1.000
_cell.length_b   1.000
_cell.length_c   1.000
_cell.angle_alpha   90.00
_cell.angle_beta   90.00
_cell.angle_gamma   90.00
#
_symmetry.space_group_name_H-M   'P 1'
#
loop_
_entity.id
_entity.type
_entity.pdbx_description
1 polymer ?
#
loop_
_entity_poly.entity_id
_entity_poly.type
_entity_poly.pdbx_seq_one_letter_code
_entity_poly.pdbx_strand_id
1 'polypeptide(L)'
;MTLSEAKSMLTQQRIEQLKTLAEQPIDTSDIPELTQEEFFKMYRPIKKPLSIRLDSDIIVWLKSYGKGYQSRINTILRNAMAAEKQAAQRR
;
A
#
# COMPACT_ATOMS: atom_id res chain seq x y z
N MET A 1 26.50 -0.96 17.27
CA MET A 1 27.00 0.27 16.64
C MET A 1 25.85 1.23 16.46
N THR A 2 25.92 2.38 17.12
CA THR A 2 24.93 3.46 16.98
C THR A 2 25.21 4.27 15.70
N LEU A 3 24.18 4.92 15.14
CA LEU A 3 24.33 5.84 13.99
C LEU A 3 25.36 6.96 14.24
N SER A 4 25.60 7.30 15.50
CA SER A 4 26.60 8.28 15.96
C SER A 4 28.03 7.75 15.82
N GLU A 5 28.29 6.51 16.23
CA GLU A 5 29.60 5.86 16.11
C GLU A 5 30.00 5.65 14.63
N ALA A 6 29.05 5.29 13.78
CA ALA A 6 29.30 5.10 12.34
C ALA A 6 29.68 6.40 11.61
N LYS A 7 29.10 7.55 12.01
CA LYS A 7 29.48 8.87 11.48
C LYS A 7 30.86 9.33 11.96
N SER A 8 31.26 8.94 13.18
CA SER A 8 32.55 9.29 13.78
C SER A 8 33.75 8.66 13.07
N MET A 9 33.56 7.49 12.43
CA MET A 9 34.64 6.75 11.76
C MET A 9 34.80 7.07 10.27
N LEU A 10 34.04 8.02 9.72
CA LEU A 10 34.16 8.40 8.32
C LEU A 10 35.23 9.47 8.16
N THR A 11 36.36 9.13 7.53
CA THR A 11 37.40 10.10 7.17
C THR A 11 36.83 11.20 6.27
N GLN A 12 37.37 12.42 6.38
CA GLN A 12 36.96 13.55 5.53
C GLN A 12 37.02 13.21 4.03
N GLN A 13 38.04 12.45 3.62
CA GLN A 13 38.18 11.94 2.24
C GLN A 13 37.01 11.05 1.82
N ARG A 14 36.49 10.21 2.72
CA ARG A 14 35.35 9.34 2.43
C ARG A 14 34.05 10.13 2.35
N ILE A 15 33.90 11.19 3.15
CA ILE A 15 32.77 12.14 3.03
C ILE A 15 32.80 12.84 1.68
N GLU A 16 33.98 13.33 1.26
CA GLU A 16 34.16 13.99 -0.05
C GLU A 16 33.78 13.05 -1.20
N GLN A 17 34.28 11.80 -1.17
CA GLN A 17 33.94 10.77 -2.16
C GLN A 17 32.44 10.50 -2.25
N LEU A 18 31.75 10.43 -1.11
CA LEU A 18 30.30 10.18 -1.08
C LEU A 18 29.51 11.36 -1.64
N LYS A 19 29.97 12.61 -1.45
CA LYS A 19 29.37 13.79 -2.07
C LYS A 19 29.51 13.72 -3.60
N THR A 20 30.71 13.41 -4.10
CA THR A 20 30.96 13.27 -5.54
C THR A 20 30.13 12.13 -6.15
N LEU A 21 29.94 11.02 -5.44
CA LEU A 21 29.07 9.92 -5.87
C LEU A 21 27.59 10.32 -5.90
N ALA A 22 27.14 11.17 -4.97
CA ALA A 22 25.75 11.64 -4.93
C ALA A 22 25.39 12.62 -6.06
N GLU A 23 26.39 13.28 -6.66
CA GLU A 23 26.22 14.16 -7.82
C GLU A 23 26.04 13.37 -9.14
N GLN A 24 26.40 12.09 -9.15
CA GLN A 24 26.21 11.22 -10.31
C GLN A 24 24.76 10.72 -10.39
N PRO A 25 24.16 10.65 -11.59
CA PRO A 25 22.83 10.06 -11.74
C PRO A 25 22.89 8.58 -11.35
N ILE A 26 21.89 8.14 -10.58
CA ILE A 26 21.74 6.74 -10.18
C ILE A 26 21.36 5.94 -11.43
N ASP A 27 22.16 4.94 -11.77
CA ASP A 27 21.81 3.98 -12.81
C ASP A 27 20.72 3.03 -12.29
N THR A 28 19.56 3.03 -12.95
CA THR A 28 18.39 2.19 -12.64
C THR A 28 18.08 1.23 -13.80
N SER A 29 19.04 0.97 -14.69
CA SER A 29 18.84 0.11 -15.88
C SER A 29 18.51 -1.35 -15.55
N ASP A 30 18.94 -1.84 -14.39
CA ASP A 30 18.66 -3.18 -13.89
C ASP A 30 17.31 -3.30 -13.18
N ILE A 31 16.85 -2.21 -12.54
CA ILE A 31 15.61 -2.14 -11.78
C ILE A 31 14.92 -0.80 -12.09
N PRO A 32 13.97 -0.79 -13.05
CA PRO A 32 13.27 0.43 -13.39
C PRO A 32 12.49 0.98 -12.19
N GLU A 33 12.37 2.31 -12.13
CA GLU A 33 11.64 2.97 -11.05
C GLU A 33 10.17 2.56 -11.03
N LEU A 34 9.67 2.31 -9.82
CA LEU A 34 8.29 1.90 -9.63
C LEU A 34 7.36 3.06 -10.00
N THR A 35 6.50 2.86 -11.01
CA THR A 35 5.53 3.88 -11.37
C THR A 35 4.47 4.01 -10.29
N GLN A 36 3.86 5.21 -10.18
CA GLN A 36 2.79 5.46 -9.22
C GLN A 36 1.59 4.50 -9.44
N GLU A 37 1.29 4.16 -10.70
CA GLU A 37 0.24 3.20 -11.05
C GLU A 37 0.55 1.78 -10.54
N GLU A 38 1.80 1.33 -10.69
CA GLU A 38 2.25 0.03 -10.18
C GLU A 38 2.24 -0.01 -8.65
N PHE A 39 2.63 1.08 -8.00
CA PHE A 39 2.56 1.22 -6.56
C PHE A 39 1.11 1.06 -6.05
N PHE A 40 0.14 1.70 -6.71
CA PHE A 40 -1.27 1.56 -6.33
C PHE A 40 -1.82 0.15 -6.58
N LYS A 41 -1.31 -0.61 -7.56
CA LYS A 41 -1.68 -2.03 -7.75
C LYS A 41 -1.23 -2.91 -6.59
N MET A 42 -0.13 -2.56 -5.91
CA MET A 42 0.37 -3.28 -4.73
C MET A 42 -0.31 -2.89 -3.41
N TYR A 43 -0.98 -1.74 -3.36
CA TYR A 43 -1.62 -1.27 -2.13
C TYR A 43 -2.74 -2.22 -1.67
N ARG A 44 -2.55 -2.83 -0.49
CA ARG A 44 -3.55 -3.63 0.20
C ARG A 44 -4.00 -2.88 1.45
N PRO A 45 -5.26 -2.40 1.53
CA PRO A 45 -5.77 -1.75 2.73
C PRO A 45 -5.70 -2.67 3.95
N ILE A 46 -5.22 -2.13 5.07
CA ILE A 46 -5.16 -2.85 6.35
C ILE A 46 -6.59 -3.15 6.81
N LYS A 47 -6.90 -4.43 7.03
CA LYS A 47 -8.21 -4.85 7.55
C LYS A 47 -8.26 -4.56 9.05
N LYS A 48 -9.27 -3.81 9.48
CA LYS A 48 -9.54 -3.61 10.91
C LYS A 48 -10.60 -4.62 11.37
N PRO A 49 -10.38 -5.36 12.47
CA PRO A 49 -11.41 -6.25 13.01
C PRO A 49 -12.55 -5.39 13.57
N LEU A 50 -13.74 -5.58 13.01
CA LEU A 50 -14.97 -4.92 13.46
C LEU A 50 -16.04 -5.99 13.64
N SER A 51 -16.72 -5.97 14.78
CA SER A 51 -17.88 -6.82 15.02
C SER A 51 -19.14 -6.07 14.59
N ILE A 52 -19.83 -6.56 13.56
CA ILE A 52 -21.10 -6.02 13.07
C ILE A 52 -22.17 -7.11 13.10
N ARG A 53 -23.42 -6.71 13.27
CA ARG A 53 -24.58 -7.58 13.08
C ARG A 53 -25.10 -7.39 11.66
N LEU A 54 -25.40 -8.50 10.98
CA LEU A 54 -26.02 -8.54 9.66
C LEU A 54 -27.24 -9.43 9.75
N ASP A 55 -28.22 -9.17 8.89
CA ASP A 55 -29.45 -9.96 8.84
C ASP A 55 -29.16 -11.42 8.45
N SER A 56 -30.00 -12.33 8.94
CA SER A 56 -29.79 -13.77 8.80
C SER A 56 -29.87 -14.24 7.36
N ASP A 57 -30.78 -13.68 6.57
CA ASP A 57 -30.96 -13.92 5.15
C ASP A 57 -29.73 -13.47 4.33
N ILE A 58 -29.15 -12.31 4.64
CA ILE A 58 -27.92 -11.81 4.01
C ILE A 58 -26.76 -12.77 4.30
N ILE A 59 -26.63 -13.25 5.54
CA ILE A 59 -25.58 -14.21 5.91
C ILE A 59 -25.76 -15.52 5.16
N VAL A 60 -26.99 -16.05 5.08
CA VAL A 60 -27.30 -17.29 4.36
C VAL A 60 -26.98 -17.13 2.87
N TRP A 61 -27.43 -16.05 2.26
CA TRP A 61 -27.15 -15.73 0.86
C TRP A 61 -25.65 -15.63 0.59
N LEU A 62 -24.89 -14.91 1.41
CA LEU A 62 -23.44 -14.78 1.24
C LEU A 62 -22.69 -16.10 1.43
N LYS A 63 -23.15 -16.96 2.35
CA LYS A 63 -22.60 -18.30 2.57
C LYS A 63 -22.94 -19.27 1.44
N SER A 64 -24.04 -19.06 0.71
CA SER A 64 -24.40 -19.92 -0.45
C SER A 64 -23.32 -19.95 -1.54
N TYR A 65 -22.51 -18.89 -1.65
CA TYR A 65 -21.38 -18.81 -2.59
C TYR A 65 -20.11 -19.55 -2.11
N GLY A 66 -20.16 -20.25 -0.99
CA GLY A 66 -19.05 -21.04 -0.44
C GLY A 66 -18.11 -20.24 0.48
N LYS A 67 -16.86 -20.71 0.56
CA LYS A 67 -15.83 -20.12 1.44
C LYS A 67 -15.53 -18.68 1.03
N GLY A 68 -15.23 -17.82 2.01
CA GLY A 68 -14.79 -16.44 1.76
C GLY A 68 -15.89 -15.37 1.79
N TYR A 69 -17.07 -15.67 2.32
CA TYR A 69 -18.17 -14.70 2.46
C TYR A 69 -17.75 -13.39 3.16
N GLN A 70 -16.85 -13.44 4.15
CA GLN A 70 -16.30 -12.23 4.80
C GLN A 70 -15.52 -11.32 3.83
N SER A 71 -14.74 -11.90 2.92
CA SER A 71 -14.04 -11.12 1.89
C SER A 71 -15.03 -10.55 0.88
N ARG A 72 -16.10 -11.29 0.56
CA ARG A 72 -17.17 -10.84 -0.33
C ARG A 72 -17.94 -9.64 0.24
N ILE A 73 -18.21 -9.63 1.55
CA ILE A 73 -18.79 -8.47 2.25
C ILE A 73 -17.94 -7.22 1.97
N ASN A 74 -16.62 -7.32 2.17
CA ASN A 74 -15.72 -6.19 1.95
C ASN A 74 -15.72 -5.71 0.47
N THR A 75 -15.79 -6.63 -0.50
CA THR A 75 -15.90 -6.27 -1.92
C THR A 75 -17.20 -5.53 -2.23
N ILE A 76 -18.34 -6.01 -1.69
CA ILE A 76 -19.64 -5.36 -1.88
C ILE A 76 -19.61 -3.94 -1.33
N LEU A 77 -19.10 -3.75 -0.11
CA LEU A 77 -18.97 -2.43 0.51
C LEU A 77 -18.05 -1.49 -0.28
N ARG A 78 -16.94 -1.99 -0.84
CA ARG A 78 -16.06 -1.19 -1.70
C ARG A 78 -16.76 -0.71 -2.96
N ASN A 79 -17.52 -1.59 -3.61
CA ASN A 79 -18.26 -1.23 -4.82
C ASN A 79 -19.35 -0.18 -4.51
N ALA A 80 -20.05 -0.32 -3.39
CA ALA A 80 -21.03 0.66 -2.94
C ALA A 80 -20.39 2.04 -2.67
N MET A 81 -19.29 2.08 -1.92
CA MET A 81 -18.53 3.33 -1.68
C MET A 81 -18.04 3.99 -2.98
N ALA A 82 -17.54 3.20 -3.93
CA ALA A 82 -17.06 3.72 -5.21
C ALA A 82 -18.20 4.31 -6.04
N ALA A 83 -19.35 3.64 -6.08
CA ALA A 83 -20.54 4.13 -6.79
C ALA A 83 -21.06 5.44 -6.17
N GLU A 84 -21.10 5.53 -4.83
CA GLU A 84 -21.50 6.74 -4.11
C GLU A 84 -20.55 7.91 -4.41
N LYS A 85 -19.23 7.67 -4.36
CA LYS A 85 -18.22 8.69 -4.68
C LYS A 85 -18.36 9.19 -6.11
N GLN A 86 -18.60 8.31 -7.08
CA GLN A 86 -18.83 8.70 -8.47
C GLN A 86 -20.11 9.53 -8.63
N ALA A 87 -21.19 9.17 -7.93
CA ALA A 87 -22.44 9.94 -7.95
C ALA A 87 -22.27 11.33 -7.34
N ALA A 88 -21.50 11.45 -6.25
CA ALA A 88 -21.20 12.74 -5.62
C ALA A 88 -20.31 13.63 -6.50
N GLN A 89 -19.38 13.06 -7.27
CA GLN A 89 -18.54 13.81 -8.21
C GLN A 89 -19.27 14.30 -9.46
N ARG A 90 -20.44 13.73 -9.77
CA ARG A 90 -21.28 14.10 -10.92
C ARG A 90 -22.36 15.13 -10.57
N ARG A 91 -22.50 15.47 -9.29
CA ARG A 91 -23.43 16.49 -8.78
C ARG A 91 -22.68 17.78 -8.56
#